data_AF-Q4J9V0-F1
#
_entry.id   AF-Q4J9V0-F1
#
_cell.length_a   1.000
_cell.length_b   1.000
_cell.length_c   1.000
_cell.angle_alpha   90.00
_cell.angle_beta   90.00
_cell.angle_gamma   90.00
#
_symmetry.space_group_name_H-M   'P 1'
#
loop_
_entity.id
_entity.type
_entity.pdbx_description
1 polymer ?
#
loop_
_entity_poly.entity_id
_entity_poly.type
_entity_poly.pdbx_seq_one_letter_code
_entity_poly.pdbx_strand_id
1 'polypeptide(L)'
;MAKNCPRCGKSVPDDARYCYSCGYYFGSVQVPKQDTPVTISAIANYIPRLLRIGKLILGISIIFAAIAGIVFLSHLIQLNPSGGIIAGSIIGILGLIAYLVSPIFSMFRADLSVNKITILTGLGFYFLIGLSSIIISISTPISFPFGMAGGIVVIVGVILTLISNYVVEGNKLIKVIFQMIGVILIYVYTYNAGRFLVVNYESTLWGVAVILALIPSLISTVSEGELISVDNPMAKGEVGELINNSMLGLGLLIFSIGMILTGSVQVSFPPSPGLLDAVYALSITSGVLAIVGGIIGLILSIFIIIYIMTNRKMPKM
;
A
#
# COMPACT_ATOMS: atom_id res chain seq x y z
N MET A 1 -27.81 -42.44 -5.61
CA MET A 1 -27.81 -42.41 -4.13
C MET A 1 -29.23 -42.02 -3.69
N ALA A 2 -29.65 -42.44 -2.50
CA ALA A 2 -31.01 -42.24 -2.01
C ALA A 2 -30.98 -41.68 -0.58
N LYS A 3 -31.88 -40.73 -0.30
CA LYS A 3 -32.05 -40.07 1.00
C LYS A 3 -33.34 -40.53 1.67
N ASN A 4 -33.33 -40.63 2.99
CA ASN A 4 -34.55 -40.92 3.74
C ASN A 4 -35.34 -39.63 4.02
N CYS A 5 -36.65 -39.69 3.81
CA CYS A 5 -37.53 -38.59 4.16
C CYS A 5 -37.58 -38.42 5.68
N PRO A 6 -37.28 -37.24 6.25
CA PRO A 6 -37.29 -37.03 7.70
C PRO A 6 -38.70 -37.12 8.30
N ARG A 7 -39.74 -36.93 7.49
CA ARG A 7 -41.13 -36.95 7.96
C ARG A 7 -41.74 -38.35 8.02
N CYS A 8 -41.35 -39.25 7.11
CA CYS A 8 -42.01 -40.56 6.98
C CYS A 8 -41.04 -41.74 6.82
N GLY A 9 -39.72 -41.53 6.89
CA GLY A 9 -38.70 -42.58 6.87
C GLY A 9 -38.48 -43.30 5.52
N LYS A 10 -39.30 -43.02 4.49
CA LYS A 10 -39.16 -43.66 3.18
C LYS A 10 -37.90 -43.21 2.46
N SER A 11 -37.28 -44.14 1.74
CA SER A 11 -36.15 -43.88 0.85
C SER A 11 -36.65 -43.19 -0.44
N VAL A 12 -36.03 -42.07 -0.77
CA VAL A 12 -36.38 -41.18 -1.89
C VAL A 12 -35.12 -40.93 -2.73
N PRO A 13 -35.21 -40.83 -4.06
CA PRO A 13 -34.09 -40.40 -4.89
C PRO A 13 -33.48 -39.07 -4.40
N ASP A 14 -32.16 -38.91 -4.48
CA ASP A 14 -31.48 -37.70 -3.97
C ASP A 14 -31.88 -36.42 -4.69
N ASP A 15 -32.23 -36.52 -5.97
CA ASP A 15 -32.69 -35.43 -6.83
C ASP A 15 -34.17 -35.06 -6.61
N ALA A 16 -34.92 -35.86 -5.84
CA ALA A 16 -36.32 -35.58 -5.56
C ALA A 16 -36.48 -34.31 -4.73
N ARG A 17 -37.23 -33.33 -5.27
CA ARG A 17 -37.61 -32.09 -4.57
C ARG A 17 -38.68 -32.32 -3.51
N TYR A 18 -39.51 -33.34 -3.67
CA TYR A 18 -40.59 -33.69 -2.74
C TYR A 18 -40.58 -35.19 -2.44
N CYS A 19 -41.00 -35.57 -1.23
CA CYS A 19 -41.26 -36.96 -0.91
C CYS A 19 -42.58 -37.39 -1.56
N TYR A 20 -42.52 -38.33 -2.51
CA TYR A 20 -43.70 -38.87 -3.21
C TYR A 20 -44.69 -39.60 -2.28
N SER A 21 -44.30 -39.91 -1.04
CA SER A 21 -45.17 -40.60 -0.08
C SER A 21 -45.89 -39.68 0.91
N CYS A 22 -45.32 -38.53 1.27
CA CYS A 22 -45.88 -37.65 2.31
C CYS A 22 -45.91 -36.16 1.94
N GLY A 23 -45.52 -35.81 0.71
CA GLY A 23 -45.50 -34.44 0.21
C GLY A 23 -44.43 -33.54 0.83
N TYR A 24 -43.53 -34.07 1.68
CA TYR A 24 -42.49 -33.26 2.33
C TYR A 24 -41.53 -32.66 1.30
N TYR A 25 -41.40 -31.33 1.28
CA TYR A 25 -40.50 -30.60 0.38
C TYR A 25 -39.07 -30.59 0.93
N PHE A 26 -38.11 -31.09 0.15
CA PHE A 26 -36.70 -31.10 0.52
C PHE A 26 -36.00 -29.75 0.26
N GLY A 27 -36.63 -28.83 -0.48
CA GLY A 27 -36.03 -27.53 -0.79
C GLY A 27 -36.06 -26.52 0.36
N SER A 28 -36.65 -26.86 1.51
CA SER A 28 -36.70 -26.00 2.70
C SER A 28 -35.79 -26.43 3.83
N VAL A 29 -34.87 -27.38 3.62
CA VAL A 29 -33.69 -27.45 4.49
C VAL A 29 -32.85 -26.24 4.16
N GLN A 30 -33.29 -25.07 4.66
CA GLN A 30 -32.39 -23.96 4.87
C GLN A 30 -31.31 -24.55 5.75
N VAL A 31 -30.13 -24.79 5.17
CA VAL A 31 -28.89 -24.87 5.94
C VAL A 31 -29.02 -23.72 6.94
N PRO A 32 -29.08 -24.00 8.25
CA PRO A 32 -29.36 -22.97 9.24
C PRO A 32 -28.48 -21.80 8.88
N LYS A 33 -29.12 -20.67 8.53
CA LYS A 33 -28.44 -19.47 8.09
C LYS A 33 -27.49 -19.19 9.23
N GLN A 34 -26.22 -19.50 9.02
CA GLN A 34 -25.23 -19.46 10.07
C GLN A 34 -25.31 -18.03 10.56
N ASP A 35 -25.84 -17.84 11.78
CA ASP A 35 -26.11 -16.53 12.34
C ASP A 35 -24.74 -15.90 12.47
N THR A 36 -24.29 -15.23 11.40
CA THR A 36 -23.11 -14.40 11.42
C THR A 36 -23.38 -13.45 12.56
N PRO A 37 -22.58 -13.51 13.63
CA PRO A 37 -22.86 -12.72 14.82
C PRO A 37 -23.03 -11.28 14.35
N VAL A 38 -24.11 -10.64 14.80
CA VAL A 38 -24.60 -9.32 14.34
C VAL A 38 -23.47 -8.26 14.27
N THR A 39 -22.40 -8.46 15.04
CA THR A 39 -21.16 -7.71 15.02
C THR A 39 -20.35 -7.77 13.71
N ILE A 40 -20.28 -8.92 13.01
CA ILE A 40 -19.44 -9.07 11.80
C ILE A 40 -20.06 -8.39 10.58
N SER A 41 -21.38 -8.52 10.42
CA SER A 41 -22.10 -7.85 9.33
C SER A 41 -22.05 -6.33 9.50
N ALA A 42 -22.09 -5.83 10.74
CA ALA A 42 -21.86 -4.44 11.05
C ALA A 42 -20.44 -3.98 10.64
N ILE A 43 -19.39 -4.72 11.03
CA ILE A 43 -18.00 -4.41 10.66
C ILE A 43 -17.81 -4.35 9.14
N ALA A 44 -18.36 -5.32 8.41
CA ALA A 44 -18.25 -5.40 6.95
C ALA A 44 -18.78 -4.13 6.25
N ASN A 45 -19.83 -3.51 6.77
CA ASN A 45 -20.40 -2.28 6.22
C ASN A 45 -19.52 -1.04 6.46
N TYR A 46 -18.67 -1.03 7.49
CA TYR A 46 -17.80 0.11 7.80
C TYR A 46 -16.51 0.11 6.96
N ILE A 47 -15.99 -1.05 6.57
CA ILE A 47 -14.75 -1.21 5.80
C ILE A 47 -14.70 -0.32 4.55
N PRO A 48 -15.67 -0.36 3.61
CA PRO A 48 -15.61 0.45 2.39
C PRO A 48 -15.72 1.96 2.69
N ARG A 49 -16.45 2.35 3.74
CA ARG A 49 -16.58 3.75 4.15
C ARG A 49 -15.28 4.29 4.73
N LEU A 50 -14.64 3.53 5.62
CA LEU A 50 -13.33 3.86 6.20
C LEU A 50 -12.26 3.91 5.11
N LEU A 51 -12.25 2.96 4.17
CA LEU A 51 -11.32 2.94 3.05
C LEU A 51 -11.46 4.20 2.18
N ARG A 52 -12.69 4.62 1.86
CA ARG A 52 -12.93 5.82 1.05
C ARG A 52 -12.46 7.10 1.76
N ILE A 53 -12.76 7.24 3.06
CA ILE A 53 -12.34 8.39 3.85
C ILE A 53 -10.81 8.40 4.02
N GLY A 54 -10.21 7.25 4.31
CA GLY A 54 -8.76 7.10 4.44
C GLY A 54 -8.03 7.47 3.16
N LYS A 55 -8.49 6.98 2.00
CA LYS A 55 -7.94 7.35 0.67
C LYS A 55 -8.03 8.86 0.43
N LEU A 56 -9.15 9.49 0.78
CA LEU A 56 -9.34 10.93 0.63
C LEU A 56 -8.37 11.73 1.50
N ILE A 57 -8.28 11.40 2.79
CA ILE A 57 -7.39 12.10 3.73
C ILE A 57 -5.92 11.92 3.34
N LEU A 58 -5.52 10.71 2.94
CA LEU A 58 -4.19 10.44 2.43
C LEU A 58 -3.90 11.26 1.17
N GLY A 59 -4.84 11.31 0.22
CA GLY A 59 -4.69 12.11 -0.99
C GLY A 59 -4.50 13.60 -0.70
N ILE A 60 -5.27 14.16 0.25
CA ILE A 60 -5.11 15.56 0.67
C ILE A 60 -3.75 15.75 1.35
N SER A 61 -3.35 14.87 2.27
CA SER A 61 -2.02 14.92 2.91
C SER A 61 -0.88 14.98 1.88
N ILE A 62 -0.95 14.12 0.85
CA ILE A 62 0.02 14.09 -0.25
C ILE A 62 0.06 15.42 -1.00
N ILE A 63 -1.10 16.03 -1.26
CA ILE A 63 -1.18 17.33 -1.94
C ILE A 63 -0.49 18.43 -1.13
N PHE A 64 -0.77 18.52 0.17
CA PHE A 64 -0.14 19.50 1.05
C PHE A 64 1.39 19.31 1.13
N ALA A 65 1.85 18.07 1.28
CA ALA A 65 3.28 17.75 1.30
C ALA A 65 3.98 18.16 0.00
N ALA A 66 3.37 17.89 -1.15
CA ALA A 66 3.93 18.23 -2.44
C ALA A 66 3.99 19.76 -2.67
N ILE A 67 2.93 20.49 -2.32
CA ILE A 67 2.92 21.96 -2.40
C ILE A 67 4.03 22.54 -1.51
N ALA A 68 4.18 22.04 -0.28
CA ALA A 68 5.24 22.49 0.61
C ALA A 68 6.63 22.24 0.02
N GLY A 69 6.86 21.08 -0.59
CA GLY A 69 8.10 20.77 -1.30
C GLY A 69 8.36 21.71 -2.49
N ILE A 70 7.34 22.06 -3.27
CA ILE A 70 7.47 23.00 -4.40
C ILE A 70 7.85 24.39 -3.92
N VAL A 71 7.19 24.88 -2.86
CA VAL A 71 7.48 26.20 -2.28
C VAL A 71 8.90 26.21 -1.71
N PHE A 72 9.33 25.13 -1.04
CA PHE A 72 10.69 25.00 -0.52
C PHE A 72 11.76 25.02 -1.62
N LEU A 73 11.59 24.22 -2.68
CA LEU A 73 12.52 24.20 -3.82
C LEU A 73 12.56 25.56 -4.54
N SER A 74 11.41 26.24 -4.64
CA SER A 74 11.35 27.59 -5.20
C SER A 74 12.13 28.60 -4.35
N HIS A 75 12.08 28.47 -3.03
CA HIS A 75 12.84 29.31 -2.11
C HIS A 75 14.35 29.01 -2.19
N LEU A 76 14.76 27.74 -2.35
CA LEU A 76 16.16 27.39 -2.56
C LEU A 76 16.77 28.05 -3.81
N ILE A 77 15.99 28.14 -4.90
CA ILE A 77 16.40 28.86 -6.12
C ILE A 77 16.70 30.34 -5.82
N GLN A 78 15.88 30.98 -4.97
CA GLN A 78 16.05 32.38 -4.62
C GLN A 78 17.29 32.62 -3.74
N LEU A 79 17.58 31.70 -2.80
CA LEU A 79 18.70 31.84 -1.88
C LEU A 79 20.06 31.61 -2.55
N ASN A 80 20.16 30.66 -3.49
CA ASN A 80 21.42 30.29 -4.12
C ASN A 80 21.20 29.98 -5.61
N PRO A 81 21.22 30.98 -6.50
CA PRO A 81 20.88 30.80 -7.92
C PRO A 81 22.03 30.18 -8.75
N SER A 82 22.73 29.18 -8.22
CA SER A 82 23.71 28.45 -9.02
C SER A 82 22.98 27.60 -10.08
N GLY A 83 23.57 27.47 -11.27
CA GLY A 83 22.92 26.78 -12.39
C GLY A 83 22.45 25.35 -12.03
N GLY A 84 23.21 24.64 -11.21
CA GLY A 84 22.83 23.29 -10.78
C GLY A 84 21.82 23.25 -9.62
N ILE A 85 21.78 24.25 -8.72
CA ILE A 85 20.67 24.35 -7.76
C ILE A 85 19.36 24.64 -8.51
N ILE A 86 19.39 25.51 -9.52
CA ILE A 86 18.23 25.81 -10.36
C ILE A 86 17.78 24.54 -11.11
N ALA A 87 18.69 23.89 -11.84
CA ALA A 87 18.38 22.70 -12.61
C ALA A 87 17.85 21.56 -11.72
N GLY A 88 18.54 21.30 -10.62
CA GLY A 88 18.13 20.28 -9.65
C GLY A 88 16.78 20.59 -9.01
N SER A 89 16.51 21.84 -8.63
CA SER A 89 15.24 22.25 -8.04
C SER A 89 14.08 22.13 -9.03
N ILE A 90 14.27 22.52 -10.30
CA ILE A 90 13.26 22.35 -11.36
C ILE A 90 12.92 20.87 -11.56
N ILE A 91 13.94 20.00 -11.64
CA ILE A 91 13.75 18.55 -11.75
C ILE A 91 12.99 18.01 -10.53
N GLY A 92 13.33 18.50 -9.33
CA GLY A 92 12.62 18.14 -8.09
C GLY A 92 11.15 18.55 -8.11
N ILE A 93 10.85 19.77 -8.58
CA ILE A 93 9.48 20.27 -8.76
C ILE A 93 8.70 19.40 -9.76
N LEU A 94 9.30 19.03 -10.89
CA LEU A 94 8.68 18.11 -11.86
C LEU A 94 8.40 16.74 -11.23
N GLY A 95 9.32 16.24 -10.39
CA GLY A 95 9.09 15.07 -9.57
C GLY A 95 7.86 15.22 -8.68
N LEU A 96 7.75 16.31 -7.92
CA LEU A 96 6.60 16.57 -7.03
C LEU A 96 5.28 16.70 -7.80
N ILE A 97 5.30 17.25 -9.01
CA ILE A 97 4.13 17.27 -9.89
C ILE A 97 3.74 15.83 -10.31
N ALA A 98 4.71 14.99 -10.68
CA ALA A 98 4.44 13.58 -10.97
C ALA A 98 3.87 12.85 -9.73
N TYR A 99 4.36 13.19 -8.54
CA TYR A 99 3.85 12.66 -7.28
C TYR A 99 2.39 13.10 -7.00
N LEU A 100 2.03 14.34 -7.30
CA LEU A 100 0.65 14.86 -7.20
C LEU A 100 -0.33 14.14 -8.12
N VAL A 101 0.15 13.74 -9.30
CA VAL A 101 -0.68 13.06 -10.30
C VAL A 101 -0.96 11.59 -9.91
N SER A 102 -0.05 10.95 -9.20
CA SER A 102 -0.17 9.55 -8.76
C SER A 102 -1.46 9.23 -7.97
N PRO A 103 -1.83 9.97 -6.89
CA PRO A 103 -3.04 9.71 -6.13
C PRO A 103 -4.32 10.02 -6.90
N ILE A 104 -4.30 10.92 -7.90
CA ILE A 104 -5.48 11.23 -8.71
C ILE A 104 -5.94 9.99 -9.47
N PHE A 105 -5.01 9.20 -10.01
CA PHE A 105 -5.34 7.97 -10.73
C PHE A 105 -5.74 6.80 -9.82
N SER A 106 -5.40 6.83 -8.53
CA SER A 106 -5.75 5.78 -7.57
C SER A 106 -7.01 6.07 -6.77
N MET A 107 -7.37 7.35 -6.58
CA MET A 107 -8.49 7.77 -5.73
C MET A 107 -9.87 7.32 -6.26
N PHE A 108 -10.03 7.16 -7.58
CA PHE A 108 -11.31 6.81 -8.20
C PHE A 108 -11.62 5.31 -8.24
N ARG A 109 -10.72 4.45 -7.73
CA ARG A 109 -10.95 3.00 -7.69
C ARG A 109 -11.51 2.54 -6.35
N ALA A 110 -12.54 1.69 -6.41
CA ALA A 110 -13.14 1.07 -5.23
C ALA A 110 -12.18 0.05 -4.59
N ASP A 111 -11.43 -0.69 -5.41
CA ASP A 111 -10.53 -1.74 -4.97
C ASP A 111 -9.15 -1.22 -4.53
N LEU A 112 -8.32 -2.14 -4.01
CA LEU A 112 -6.93 -1.90 -3.63
C LEU A 112 -5.96 -2.03 -4.84
N SER A 113 -6.47 -2.22 -6.06
CA SER A 113 -5.60 -2.38 -7.23
C SER A 113 -4.91 -1.08 -7.59
N VAL A 114 -3.60 -1.15 -7.81
CA VAL A 114 -2.80 -0.01 -8.25
C VAL A 114 -2.72 -0.03 -9.77
N ASN A 115 -3.09 1.08 -10.42
CA ASN A 115 -2.98 1.21 -11.87
C ASN A 115 -1.49 1.20 -12.28
N LYS A 116 -1.17 0.59 -13.43
CA LYS A 116 0.18 0.66 -14.03
C LYS A 116 0.66 2.11 -14.18
N ILE A 117 -0.25 3.04 -14.50
CA ILE A 117 0.05 4.47 -14.60
C ILE A 117 0.46 5.04 -13.23
N THR A 118 -0.22 4.66 -12.14
CA THR A 118 0.13 5.07 -10.77
C THR A 118 1.50 4.55 -10.36
N ILE A 119 1.82 3.29 -10.71
CA ILE A 119 3.16 2.71 -10.46
C ILE A 119 4.21 3.51 -11.25
N LEU A 120 3.97 3.74 -12.54
CA LEU A 120 4.92 4.44 -13.42
C LEU A 120 5.15 5.90 -12.98
N THR A 121 4.09 6.63 -12.64
CA THR A 121 4.18 8.00 -12.14
C THR A 121 4.87 8.06 -10.77
N GLY A 122 4.61 7.10 -9.88
CA GLY A 122 5.33 6.97 -8.62
C GLY A 122 6.83 6.69 -8.79
N LEU A 123 7.19 5.76 -9.69
CA LEU A 123 8.60 5.49 -10.01
C LEU A 123 9.28 6.69 -10.70
N GLY A 124 8.55 7.38 -11.57
CA GLY A 124 9.02 8.62 -12.20
C GLY A 124 9.32 9.72 -11.18
N PHE A 125 8.47 9.88 -10.16
CA PHE A 125 8.75 10.79 -9.04
C PHE A 125 10.08 10.46 -8.36
N TYR A 126 10.29 9.22 -7.93
CA TYR A 126 11.53 8.83 -7.24
C TYR A 126 12.75 8.98 -8.14
N PHE A 127 12.64 8.68 -9.43
CA PHE A 127 13.71 8.90 -10.39
C PHE A 127 14.11 10.38 -10.48
N LEU A 128 13.12 11.27 -10.61
CA LEU A 128 13.34 12.71 -10.72
C LEU A 128 13.91 13.29 -9.42
N ILE A 129 13.44 12.85 -8.26
CA ILE A 129 14.03 13.25 -6.96
C ILE A 129 15.47 12.75 -6.82
N GLY A 130 15.75 11.51 -7.20
CA GLY A 130 17.11 10.96 -7.23
C GLY A 130 18.04 11.81 -8.10
N LEU A 131 17.61 12.13 -9.33
CA LEU A 131 18.37 12.95 -10.26
C LEU A 131 18.57 14.39 -9.75
N SER A 132 17.51 15.00 -9.22
CA SER A 132 17.55 16.31 -8.56
C SER A 132 18.62 16.34 -7.46
N SER A 133 18.62 15.33 -6.58
CA SER A 133 19.57 15.26 -5.47
C SER A 133 21.03 15.13 -5.93
N ILE A 134 21.30 14.39 -7.01
CA ILE A 134 22.65 14.28 -7.60
C ILE A 134 23.10 15.64 -8.13
N ILE A 135 22.26 16.31 -8.91
CA ILE A 135 22.60 17.60 -9.54
C ILE A 135 22.86 18.67 -8.49
N ILE A 136 22.00 18.77 -7.46
CA ILE A 136 22.19 19.71 -6.35
C ILE A 136 23.51 19.40 -5.62
N SER A 137 23.77 18.12 -5.30
CA SER A 137 24.97 17.71 -4.56
C SER A 137 26.27 18.00 -5.32
N ILE A 138 26.28 17.89 -6.65
CA ILE A 138 27.44 18.27 -7.48
C ILE A 138 27.70 19.78 -7.41
N SER A 139 26.63 20.56 -7.22
CA SER A 139 26.65 22.01 -7.39
C SER A 139 26.82 22.77 -6.10
N THR A 140 26.74 22.09 -4.95
CA THR A 140 26.91 22.70 -3.63
C THR A 140 28.00 21.99 -2.84
N PRO A 141 28.99 22.71 -2.30
CA PRO A 141 29.97 22.13 -1.36
C PRO A 141 29.34 21.79 0.00
N ILE A 142 28.10 22.24 0.23
CA ILE A 142 27.31 21.85 1.39
C ILE A 142 27.09 20.35 1.28
N SER A 143 27.46 19.63 2.33
CA SER A 143 27.09 18.24 2.55
C SER A 143 25.56 18.16 2.70
N PHE A 144 24.86 18.27 1.58
CA PHE A 144 23.47 17.90 1.52
C PHE A 144 23.42 16.43 1.98
N PRO A 145 22.64 16.10 3.01
CA PRO A 145 22.63 14.74 3.59
C PRO A 145 22.21 13.67 2.58
N PHE A 146 21.69 14.08 1.43
CA PHE A 146 21.33 13.24 0.31
C PHE A 146 22.55 12.72 -0.46
N GLY A 147 23.55 13.59 -0.64
CA GLY A 147 24.75 13.34 -1.44
C GLY A 147 24.48 12.79 -2.85
N MET A 148 25.56 12.61 -3.60
CA MET A 148 25.51 11.89 -4.87
C MET A 148 25.13 10.41 -4.65
N ALA A 149 25.63 9.80 -3.57
CA ALA A 149 25.43 8.39 -3.27
C ALA A 149 23.95 8.04 -3.07
N GLY A 150 23.20 8.85 -2.34
CA GLY A 150 21.80 8.55 -2.08
C GLY A 150 20.93 8.65 -3.34
N GLY A 151 21.15 9.68 -4.18
CA GLY A 151 20.45 9.79 -5.46
C GLY A 151 20.73 8.61 -6.38
N ILE A 152 21.97 8.11 -6.41
CA ILE A 152 22.33 6.89 -7.15
C ILE A 152 21.56 5.67 -6.62
N VAL A 153 21.49 5.49 -5.30
CA VAL A 153 20.76 4.38 -4.66
C VAL A 153 19.28 4.37 -5.06
N VAL A 154 18.62 5.53 -5.10
CA VAL A 154 17.22 5.62 -5.56
C VAL A 154 17.09 5.22 -7.01
N ILE A 155 17.94 5.76 -7.88
CA ILE A 155 17.89 5.47 -9.31
C ILE A 155 18.08 3.97 -9.56
N VAL A 156 19.03 3.35 -8.88
CA VAL A 156 19.23 1.89 -8.94
C VAL A 156 17.97 1.15 -8.48
N GLY A 157 17.36 1.58 -7.37
CA GLY A 157 16.12 1.00 -6.88
C GLY A 157 14.94 1.12 -7.86
N VAL A 158 14.80 2.27 -8.51
CA VAL A 158 13.79 2.50 -9.57
C VAL A 158 14.06 1.59 -10.77
N ILE A 159 15.30 1.51 -11.23
CA ILE A 159 15.69 0.65 -12.36
C ILE A 159 15.37 -0.82 -12.06
N LEU A 160 15.74 -1.33 -10.89
CA LEU A 160 15.43 -2.71 -10.48
C LEU A 160 13.91 -2.96 -10.46
N THR A 161 13.14 -1.99 -9.97
CA THR A 161 11.68 -2.09 -9.93
C THR A 161 11.07 -2.07 -11.35
N LEU A 162 11.64 -1.30 -12.27
CA LEU A 162 11.21 -1.30 -13.68
C LEU A 162 11.59 -2.59 -14.40
N ILE A 163 12.81 -3.09 -14.22
CA ILE A 163 13.27 -4.36 -14.79
C ILE A 163 12.37 -5.50 -14.32
N SER A 164 12.07 -5.55 -13.02
CA SER A 164 11.12 -6.52 -12.45
C SER A 164 9.74 -6.46 -13.11
N ASN A 165 9.20 -5.26 -13.34
CA ASN A 165 7.85 -5.12 -13.85
C ASN A 165 7.71 -5.33 -15.36
N TYR A 166 8.74 -5.02 -16.14
CA TYR A 166 8.64 -4.92 -17.61
C TYR A 166 9.60 -5.80 -18.40
N VAL A 167 10.69 -6.30 -17.79
CA VAL A 167 11.74 -7.04 -18.52
C VAL A 167 11.79 -8.51 -18.10
N VAL A 168 11.61 -8.80 -16.81
CA VAL A 168 11.65 -10.18 -16.31
C VAL A 168 10.34 -10.89 -16.65
N GLU A 169 10.28 -11.46 -17.85
CA GLU A 169 9.23 -12.38 -18.26
C GLU A 169 9.65 -13.83 -17.93
N GLY A 170 8.72 -14.63 -17.39
CA GLY A 170 8.92 -16.07 -17.18
C GLY A 170 9.41 -16.51 -15.79
N ASN A 171 10.26 -15.75 -15.10
CA ASN A 171 10.75 -16.12 -13.75
C ASN A 171 10.11 -15.27 -12.64
N LYS A 172 9.03 -15.79 -12.04
CA LYS A 172 8.31 -15.14 -10.92
C LYS A 172 9.22 -14.83 -9.72
N LEU A 173 10.18 -15.71 -9.40
CA LEU A 173 11.05 -15.55 -8.23
C LEU A 173 12.00 -14.37 -8.43
N ILE A 174 12.68 -14.31 -9.57
CA ILE A 174 13.59 -13.19 -9.90
C ILE A 174 12.82 -11.87 -9.90
N LYS A 175 11.60 -11.87 -10.45
CA LYS A 175 10.73 -10.70 -10.45
C LYS A 175 10.46 -10.18 -9.03
N VAL A 176 10.04 -11.04 -8.10
CA VAL A 176 9.75 -10.66 -6.72
C VAL A 176 11.02 -10.18 -6.01
N ILE A 177 12.15 -10.87 -6.18
CA ILE A 177 13.44 -10.47 -5.57
C ILE A 177 13.85 -9.08 -6.04
N PHE A 178 13.84 -8.82 -7.35
CA PHE A 178 14.19 -7.51 -7.90
C PHE A 178 13.24 -6.42 -7.43
N GLN A 179 11.95 -6.73 -7.28
CA GLN A 179 10.97 -5.80 -6.76
C GLN A 179 11.25 -5.47 -5.28
N MET A 180 11.54 -6.47 -4.44
CA MET A 180 11.87 -6.25 -3.03
C MET A 180 13.16 -5.44 -2.88
N ILE A 181 14.23 -5.79 -3.60
CA ILE A 181 15.49 -5.05 -3.55
C ILE A 181 15.28 -3.61 -4.04
N GLY A 182 14.57 -3.43 -5.16
CA GLY A 182 14.27 -2.12 -5.71
C GLY A 182 13.50 -1.24 -4.73
N VAL A 183 12.46 -1.79 -4.10
CA VAL A 183 11.69 -1.15 -3.03
C VAL A 183 12.60 -0.80 -1.85
N ILE A 184 13.39 -1.74 -1.33
CA ILE A 184 14.32 -1.50 -0.21
C ILE A 184 15.26 -0.35 -0.52
N LEU A 185 15.87 -0.31 -1.72
CA LEU A 185 16.81 0.76 -2.08
C LEU A 185 16.13 2.14 -2.16
N ILE A 186 14.95 2.23 -2.77
CA ILE A 186 14.15 3.47 -2.79
C ILE A 186 13.84 3.92 -1.35
N TYR A 187 13.51 2.97 -0.47
CA TYR A 187 13.05 3.24 0.89
C TYR A 187 14.18 3.54 1.88
N VAL A 188 15.30 2.81 1.84
CA VAL A 188 16.50 3.11 2.65
C VAL A 188 17.00 4.53 2.40
N TYR A 189 16.94 5.00 1.15
CA TYR A 189 17.30 6.38 0.83
C TYR A 189 16.32 7.40 1.42
N THR A 190 15.03 7.20 1.23
CA THR A 190 14.01 8.18 1.64
C THR A 190 13.97 8.38 3.16
N TYR A 191 14.43 7.41 3.94
CA TYR A 191 14.50 7.50 5.40
C TYR A 191 15.54 8.52 5.86
N ASN A 192 16.73 8.46 5.27
CA ASN A 192 17.78 9.45 5.54
C ASN A 192 17.42 10.81 4.92
N ALA A 193 16.65 10.82 3.83
CA ALA A 193 16.23 12.05 3.17
C ALA A 193 15.14 12.82 3.94
N GLY A 194 14.36 12.13 4.77
CA GLY A 194 13.22 12.68 5.49
C GLY A 194 13.53 13.89 6.40
N ARG A 195 14.77 14.04 6.87
CA ARG A 195 15.12 15.16 7.76
C ARG A 195 15.11 16.55 7.11
N PHE A 196 15.12 16.64 5.78
CA PHE A 196 15.27 17.92 5.06
C PHE A 196 14.19 18.19 4.01
N LEU A 197 13.55 17.16 3.47
CA LEU A 197 12.39 17.33 2.60
C LEU A 197 11.12 17.23 3.46
N VAL A 198 10.26 18.25 3.35
CA VAL A 198 8.90 18.26 3.95
C VAL A 198 8.08 17.02 3.59
N VAL A 199 8.45 16.35 2.50
CA VAL A 199 7.90 15.07 2.06
C VAL A 199 8.51 13.91 2.87
N ASN A 200 8.51 14.03 4.20
CA ASN A 200 9.04 13.03 5.10
C ASN A 200 7.96 11.99 5.39
N TYR A 201 7.80 10.99 4.50
CA TYR A 201 7.12 9.76 4.86
C TYR A 201 8.16 8.81 5.43
N GLU A 202 8.00 8.34 6.67
CA GLU A 202 8.80 7.34 7.40
C GLU A 202 8.96 6.07 6.57
N SER A 203 9.88 6.16 5.63
CA SER A 203 9.86 5.37 4.40
C SER A 203 10.27 3.91 4.66
N THR A 204 10.98 3.64 5.75
CA THR A 204 11.34 2.28 6.19
C THR A 204 10.11 1.43 6.45
N LEU A 205 9.09 1.96 7.15
CA LEU A 205 7.86 1.21 7.43
C LEU A 205 7.03 0.96 6.17
N TRP A 206 7.13 1.85 5.17
CA TRP A 206 6.50 1.66 3.87
C TRP A 206 7.20 0.57 3.07
N GLY A 207 8.53 0.55 3.09
CA GLY A 207 9.33 -0.53 2.54
C GLY A 207 8.95 -1.87 3.17
N VAL A 208 8.85 -1.94 4.51
CA VAL A 208 8.41 -3.13 5.23
C VAL A 208 6.99 -3.54 4.86
N ALA A 209 6.04 -2.60 4.80
CA ALA A 209 4.65 -2.90 4.41
C ALA A 209 4.57 -3.47 2.99
N VAL A 210 5.32 -2.91 2.04
CA VAL A 210 5.39 -3.41 0.67
C VAL A 210 6.05 -4.79 0.61
N ILE A 211 7.14 -5.00 1.34
CA ILE A 211 7.80 -6.31 1.43
C ILE A 211 6.82 -7.35 1.99
N LEU A 212 6.09 -7.04 3.05
CA LEU A 212 5.07 -7.96 3.60
C LEU A 212 3.97 -8.28 2.59
N ALA A 213 3.56 -7.32 1.76
CA ALA A 213 2.60 -7.57 0.69
C ALA A 213 3.19 -8.44 -0.44
N LEU A 214 4.52 -8.47 -0.61
CA LEU A 214 5.22 -9.27 -1.62
C LEU A 214 5.61 -10.68 -1.13
N ILE A 215 5.77 -10.89 0.19
CA ILE A 215 6.11 -12.18 0.78
C ILE A 215 5.15 -13.31 0.36
N PRO A 216 3.81 -13.13 0.34
CA PRO A 216 2.90 -14.17 -0.14
C PRO A 216 3.22 -14.64 -1.57
N SER A 217 3.58 -13.72 -2.46
CA SER A 217 3.98 -14.05 -3.83
C SER A 217 5.31 -14.81 -3.88
N LEU A 218 6.20 -14.58 -2.92
CA LEU A 218 7.45 -15.33 -2.78
C LEU A 218 7.15 -16.75 -2.31
N ILE A 219 6.35 -16.90 -1.25
CA ILE A 219 5.95 -18.19 -0.68
C ILE A 219 5.22 -19.04 -1.72
N SER A 220 4.28 -18.45 -2.47
CA SER A 220 3.55 -19.17 -3.52
C SER A 220 4.51 -19.70 -4.59
N THR A 221 5.46 -18.88 -5.03
CA THR A 221 6.42 -19.24 -6.08
C THR A 221 7.37 -20.35 -5.63
N VAL A 222 7.87 -20.29 -4.39
CA VAL A 222 8.73 -21.35 -3.82
C VAL A 222 7.95 -22.65 -3.63
N SER A 223 6.70 -22.57 -3.18
CA SER A 223 5.83 -23.75 -2.98
C SER A 223 5.37 -24.43 -4.27
N GLU A 224 5.44 -23.73 -5.41
CA GLU A 224 5.21 -24.28 -6.75
C GLU A 224 6.45 -25.03 -7.26
N GLY A 225 7.65 -24.68 -6.78
CA GLY A 225 8.94 -25.19 -7.27
C GLY A 225 9.49 -26.43 -6.53
N GLU A 226 9.22 -26.59 -5.23
CA GLU A 226 9.78 -27.70 -4.44
C GLU A 226 8.77 -28.32 -3.44
N LEU A 227 8.62 -29.65 -3.54
CA LEU A 227 8.39 -30.61 -2.44
C LEU A 227 7.10 -30.69 -1.62
N ILE A 228 6.07 -29.86 -1.83
CA ILE A 228 4.80 -30.05 -1.11
C ILE A 228 3.74 -30.67 -2.03
N SER A 229 3.89 -31.97 -2.31
CA SER A 229 2.82 -32.84 -2.79
C SER A 229 1.86 -33.12 -1.62
N VAL A 230 1.14 -32.09 -1.17
CA VAL A 230 -0.05 -32.30 -0.35
C VAL A 230 -1.15 -32.66 -1.34
N ASP A 231 -1.52 -33.94 -1.38
CA ASP A 231 -2.48 -34.55 -2.30
C ASP A 231 -3.92 -33.99 -2.21
N ASN A 232 -4.14 -32.88 -1.49
CA ASN A 232 -5.44 -32.25 -1.34
C ASN A 232 -5.46 -30.83 -1.95
N PRO A 233 -5.84 -30.70 -3.24
CA PRO A 233 -5.84 -29.42 -3.96
C PRO A 233 -6.81 -28.38 -3.36
N MET A 234 -7.82 -28.80 -2.60
CA MET A 234 -8.73 -27.87 -1.91
C MET A 234 -8.08 -27.18 -0.71
N ALA A 235 -7.22 -27.87 0.04
CA ALA A 235 -6.54 -27.28 1.20
C ALA A 235 -5.45 -26.27 0.80
N LYS A 236 -4.83 -26.44 -0.38
CA LYS A 236 -3.79 -25.55 -0.90
C LYS A 236 -4.34 -24.17 -1.27
N GLY A 237 -5.58 -24.12 -1.77
CA GLY A 237 -6.26 -22.86 -2.13
C GLY A 237 -6.65 -22.02 -0.91
N GLU A 238 -7.35 -22.61 0.06
CA GLU A 238 -7.87 -21.86 1.21
C GLU A 238 -6.75 -21.35 2.14
N VAL A 239 -5.73 -22.16 2.41
CA VAL A 239 -4.61 -21.75 3.28
C VAL A 239 -3.77 -20.66 2.60
N GLY A 240 -3.51 -20.79 1.29
CA GLY A 240 -2.79 -19.77 0.53
C GLY A 240 -3.54 -18.43 0.48
N GLU A 241 -4.86 -18.47 0.26
CA GLU A 241 -5.71 -17.28 0.27
C GLU A 241 -5.73 -16.63 1.66
N LEU A 242 -5.84 -17.42 2.73
CA LEU A 242 -5.80 -16.93 4.11
C LEU A 242 -4.48 -16.23 4.44
N ILE A 243 -3.34 -16.82 4.06
CA ILE A 243 -2.01 -16.24 4.28
C ILE A 243 -1.89 -14.93 3.51
N ASN A 244 -2.28 -14.91 2.24
CA ASN A 244 -2.20 -13.71 1.40
C ASN A 244 -3.04 -12.56 1.96
N ASN A 245 -4.28 -12.86 2.35
CA ASN A 245 -5.20 -11.88 2.94
C ASN A 245 -4.68 -11.36 4.29
N SER A 246 -4.14 -12.25 5.13
CA SER A 246 -3.59 -11.88 6.44
C SER A 246 -2.36 -10.98 6.29
N MET A 247 -1.47 -11.28 5.34
CA MET A 247 -0.29 -10.46 5.06
C MET A 247 -0.66 -9.09 4.49
N LEU A 248 -1.72 -9.00 3.69
CA LEU A 248 -2.25 -7.72 3.22
C LEU A 248 -2.81 -6.88 4.38
N GLY A 249 -3.54 -7.50 5.31
CA GLY A 249 -4.01 -6.84 6.54
C GLY A 249 -2.84 -6.34 7.40
N LEU A 250 -1.79 -7.13 7.55
CA LEU A 250 -0.58 -6.77 8.29
C LEU A 250 0.22 -5.67 7.59
N GLY A 251 0.32 -5.71 6.27
CA GLY A 251 0.91 -4.66 5.46
C GLY A 251 0.18 -3.33 5.62
N LEU A 252 -1.16 -3.34 5.62
CA LEU A 252 -1.97 -2.15 5.87
C LEU A 252 -1.78 -1.61 7.30
N LEU A 253 -1.64 -2.49 8.30
CA LEU A 253 -1.35 -2.12 9.68
C LEU A 253 -0.01 -1.37 9.77
N ILE A 254 1.06 -1.96 9.23
CA ILE A 254 2.40 -1.34 9.25
C ILE A 254 2.42 -0.02 8.48
N PHE A 255 1.76 0.02 7.31
CA PHE A 255 1.58 1.24 6.55
C PHE A 255 0.94 2.35 7.39
N SER A 256 -0.11 2.00 8.14
CA SER A 256 -0.85 2.94 8.98
C SER A 256 -0.01 3.46 10.14
N ILE A 257 0.81 2.61 10.75
CA ILE A 257 1.79 3.02 11.77
C ILE A 257 2.82 3.98 11.15
N GLY A 258 3.33 3.67 9.96
CA GLY A 258 4.26 4.53 9.23
C GLY A 258 3.67 5.92 8.95
N MET A 259 2.39 6.01 8.58
CA MET A 259 1.66 7.27 8.40
C MET A 259 1.58 8.10 9.70
N ILE A 260 1.33 7.45 10.84
CA ILE A 260 1.28 8.13 12.14
C ILE A 260 2.65 8.69 12.53
N LEU A 261 3.71 7.88 12.40
CA LEU A 261 5.07 8.32 12.72
C LEU A 261 5.52 9.45 11.79
N THR A 262 5.28 9.30 10.48
CA THR A 262 5.49 10.34 9.46
C THR A 262 4.89 11.66 9.90
N GLY A 263 3.58 11.65 10.17
CA GLY A 263 2.88 12.88 10.49
C GLY A 263 3.34 13.45 11.82
N SER A 264 3.72 12.60 12.78
CA SER A 264 4.30 13.03 14.06
C SER A 264 5.63 13.77 13.85
N VAL A 265 6.50 13.29 12.95
CA VAL A 265 7.75 13.96 12.61
C VAL A 265 7.49 15.30 11.91
N GLN A 266 6.53 15.36 10.98
CA GLN A 266 6.15 16.60 10.29
C GLN A 266 5.59 17.66 11.26
N VAL A 267 4.79 17.25 12.24
CA VAL A 267 4.23 18.15 13.27
C VAL A 267 5.29 18.56 14.30
N SER A 268 6.25 17.70 14.60
CA SER A 268 7.30 17.96 15.60
C SER A 268 8.48 18.76 15.04
N PHE A 269 8.48 19.08 13.75
CA PHE A 269 9.57 19.83 13.14
C PHE A 269 9.64 21.21 13.82
N PRO A 270 10.79 21.61 14.39
CA PRO A 270 10.91 22.93 15.00
C PRO A 270 10.86 24.00 13.90
N PRO A 271 10.23 25.16 14.14
CA PRO A 271 10.33 26.28 13.22
C PRO A 271 11.80 26.69 13.10
N SER A 272 12.35 26.56 11.90
CA SER A 272 13.73 27.01 11.62
C SER A 272 13.69 28.46 11.17
N PRO A 273 14.49 29.37 11.76
CA PRO A 273 14.61 30.74 11.27
C PRO A 273 15.15 30.71 9.83
N GLY A 274 14.28 31.05 8.87
CA GLY A 274 14.57 31.00 7.43
C GLY A 274 13.73 29.99 6.64
N LEU A 275 13.00 29.09 7.30
CA LEU A 275 11.95 28.33 6.63
C LEU A 275 10.73 29.25 6.47
N LEU A 276 10.21 29.39 5.26
CA LEU A 276 9.02 30.19 5.00
C LEU A 276 7.86 29.68 5.87
N ASP A 277 7.23 30.55 6.67
CA ASP A 277 6.11 30.17 7.56
C ASP A 277 5.02 29.38 6.83
N ALA A 278 4.81 29.66 5.54
CA ALA A 278 3.92 28.92 4.67
C ALA A 278 4.34 27.45 4.47
N VAL A 279 5.63 27.16 4.25
CA VAL A 279 6.15 25.78 4.15
C VAL A 279 5.91 25.05 5.47
N TYR A 280 6.17 25.72 6.59
CA TYR A 280 5.94 25.16 7.91
C TYR A 280 4.47 24.81 8.16
N ALA A 281 3.55 25.74 7.88
CA ALA A 281 2.12 25.53 8.02
C ALA A 281 1.60 24.39 7.14
N LEU A 282 2.05 24.31 5.88
CA LEU A 282 1.70 23.22 4.97
C LEU A 282 2.25 21.86 5.46
N SER A 283 3.47 21.85 6.03
CA SER A 283 4.09 20.66 6.62
C SER A 283 3.27 20.13 7.79
N ILE A 284 2.92 21.01 8.75
CA ILE A 284 2.08 20.63 9.91
C ILE A 284 0.73 20.11 9.43
N THR A 285 0.10 20.81 8.49
CA THR A 285 -1.23 20.42 7.97
C THR A 285 -1.17 19.03 7.32
N SER A 286 -0.16 18.79 6.49
CA SER A 286 0.12 17.46 5.94
C SER A 286 0.30 16.44 7.07
N GLY A 287 1.08 16.76 8.10
CA GLY A 287 1.40 15.85 9.19
C GLY A 287 0.17 15.46 10.02
N VAL A 288 -0.68 16.42 10.34
CA VAL A 288 -1.96 16.16 11.04
C VAL A 288 -2.85 15.26 10.20
N LEU A 289 -2.98 15.54 8.89
CA LEU A 289 -3.77 14.70 8.00
C LEU A 289 -3.18 13.29 7.88
N ALA A 290 -1.86 13.17 7.84
CA ALA A 290 -1.18 11.87 7.83
C ALA A 290 -1.46 11.06 9.10
N ILE A 291 -1.43 11.69 10.28
CA ILE A 291 -1.79 11.05 11.55
C ILE A 291 -3.24 10.57 11.52
N VAL A 292 -4.19 11.43 11.13
CA VAL A 292 -5.62 11.08 11.07
C VAL A 292 -5.85 9.94 10.06
N GLY A 293 -5.23 10.00 8.88
CA GLY A 293 -5.28 8.94 7.88
C GLY A 293 -4.68 7.63 8.40
N GLY A 294 -3.58 7.70 9.13
CA GLY A 294 -2.95 6.55 9.78
C GLY A 294 -3.83 5.93 10.87
N ILE A 295 -4.51 6.71 11.71
CA ILE A 295 -5.46 6.20 12.70
C ILE A 295 -6.62 5.47 12.01
N ILE A 296 -7.17 6.03 10.94
CA ILE A 296 -8.23 5.41 10.14
C ILE A 296 -7.74 4.10 9.51
N GLY A 297 -6.53 4.10 8.94
CA GLY A 297 -5.91 2.91 8.38
C GLY A 297 -5.65 1.82 9.43
N LEU A 298 -5.29 2.21 10.66
CA LEU A 298 -5.09 1.29 11.78
C LEU A 298 -6.41 0.63 12.17
N ILE A 299 -7.50 1.39 12.30
CA ILE A 299 -8.84 0.83 12.56
C ILE A 299 -9.26 -0.10 11.42
N LEU A 300 -9.04 0.32 10.17
CA LEU A 300 -9.39 -0.45 8.98
C LEU A 300 -8.63 -1.78 8.91
N SER A 301 -7.32 -1.77 9.18
CA SER A 301 -6.49 -2.99 9.18
C SER A 301 -6.93 -3.97 10.28
N ILE A 302 -7.25 -3.48 11.48
CA ILE A 302 -7.81 -4.31 12.55
C ILE A 302 -9.14 -4.95 12.12
N PHE A 303 -10.05 -4.17 11.53
CA PHE A 303 -11.33 -4.68 11.04
C PHE A 303 -11.16 -5.73 9.94
N ILE A 304 -10.24 -5.50 9.00
CA ILE A 304 -9.91 -6.46 7.94
C ILE A 304 -9.33 -7.75 8.54
N ILE A 305 -8.38 -7.66 9.48
CA ILE A 305 -7.79 -8.83 10.14
C ILE A 305 -8.85 -9.62 10.90
N ILE A 306 -9.70 -8.97 11.70
CA ILE A 306 -10.80 -9.64 12.43
C ILE A 306 -11.75 -10.33 11.44
N TYR A 307 -12.10 -9.65 10.35
CA TYR A 307 -12.98 -10.20 9.32
C TYR A 307 -12.37 -11.44 8.65
N ILE A 308 -11.07 -11.37 8.28
CA ILE A 308 -10.35 -12.49 7.66
C ILE A 308 -10.24 -13.67 8.64
N MET A 309 -9.88 -13.43 9.89
CA MET A 309 -9.78 -14.48 10.91
C MET A 309 -11.10 -15.19 11.14
N THR A 310 -12.22 -14.49 10.99
CA THR A 310 -13.55 -15.07 11.22
C THR A 310 -14.14 -15.75 9.98
N ASN A 311 -14.05 -15.12 8.81
CA ASN A 311 -14.69 -15.60 7.58
C ASN A 311 -13.74 -16.34 6.63
N ARG A 312 -12.43 -16.36 6.93
CA ARG A 312 -11.35 -16.91 6.09
C ARG A 312 -11.29 -16.33 4.67
N LYS A 313 -11.95 -15.19 4.44
CA LYS A 313 -12.08 -14.53 3.13
C LYS A 313 -11.95 -13.03 3.29
N MET A 314 -11.58 -12.35 2.21
CA MET A 314 -11.57 -10.88 2.18
C MET A 314 -12.98 -10.30 2.23
N PRO A 315 -13.19 -9.16 2.90
CA PRO A 315 -14.43 -8.42 2.80
C PRO A 315 -14.58 -7.92 1.36
N LYS A 316 -15.81 -7.87 0.85
CA LYS A 316 -16.07 -7.25 -0.46
C LYS A 316 -15.78 -5.75 -0.35
N MET A 317 -14.85 -5.26 -1.17
CA MET A 317 -14.43 -3.85 -1.25
C MET A 317 -14.98 -3.18 -2.50
#